data_AF-A0A1E3LWW5-F1
#
_entry.id   AF-A0A1E3LWW5-F1
#
_cell.length_a   1.000
_cell.length_b   1.000
_cell.length_c   1.000
_cell.angle_alpha   90.00
_cell.angle_beta   90.00
_cell.angle_gamma   90.00
#
_symmetry.space_group_name_H-M   'P 1'
#
loop_
_entity.id
_entity.type
_entity.pdbx_description
1 polymer ?
#
loop_
_entity_poly.entity_id
_entity_poly.type
_entity_poly.pdbx_seq_one_letter_code
_entity_poly.pdbx_strand_id
1 'polypeptide(L)'
;MITVRRSTLKLLSIALGIAFTAGIYNSMHNGMGWDWKAPGTGKLPREIVRGFMAQAYDRGDGAGASRDYFASDAADNVPLASDRRSGAPVAHQVRRVIGEGLTVVVFHRIGAARGEPARDVVDIFDTRNGRIVKRERHVDAAAGQGAAQ
;
A
#
# COMPACT_ATOMS: atom_id res chain seq x y z
N MET A 1 46.60 -33.66 -20.50
CA MET A 1 46.88 -32.71 -19.40
C MET A 1 46.47 -31.32 -19.88
N ILE A 2 45.41 -30.72 -19.33
CA ILE A 2 44.93 -29.39 -19.80
C ILE A 2 45.72 -28.32 -19.06
N THR A 3 46.61 -27.61 -19.75
CA THR A 3 47.34 -26.47 -19.20
C THR A 3 46.51 -25.20 -19.39
N VAL A 4 45.78 -24.79 -18.34
CA VAL A 4 44.99 -23.55 -18.37
C VAL A 4 45.88 -22.36 -18.01
N ARG A 5 45.88 -21.32 -18.86
CA ARG A 5 46.61 -20.08 -18.59
C ARG A 5 45.92 -19.28 -17.47
N ARG A 6 46.72 -18.68 -16.58
CA ARG A 6 46.21 -17.84 -15.47
C ARG A 6 45.31 -16.69 -15.95
N SER A 7 45.59 -16.12 -17.12
CA SER A 7 44.76 -15.08 -17.74
C SER A 7 43.36 -15.60 -18.13
N THR A 8 43.28 -16.82 -18.66
CA THR A 8 42.01 -17.49 -18.99
C THR A 8 41.18 -17.74 -17.74
N LEU A 9 41.81 -18.18 -16.64
CA LEU A 9 41.11 -18.35 -15.35
C LEU A 9 40.55 -17.02 -14.82
N LYS A 10 41.32 -15.93 -14.88
CA LYS A 10 40.86 -14.60 -14.46
C LYS A 10 39.66 -14.13 -15.28
N LEU A 11 39.73 -14.27 -16.61
CA LEU A 11 38.62 -13.90 -17.49
C LEU A 11 37.36 -14.74 -17.23
N LEU A 12 37.53 -16.05 -17.02
CA LEU A 12 36.43 -16.93 -16.63
C LEU A 12 35.81 -16.52 -15.31
N SER A 13 36.60 -16.21 -14.29
CA SER A 13 36.08 -15.73 -13.00
C SER A 13 35.32 -14.41 -13.12
N ILE A 14 35.82 -13.46 -13.91
CA ILE A 14 35.12 -12.19 -14.19
C ILE A 14 33.80 -12.45 -14.91
N ALA A 15 33.84 -13.25 -15.99
CA ALA A 15 32.64 -13.58 -16.78
C ALA A 15 31.59 -14.29 -15.92
N LEU A 16 32.01 -15.22 -15.06
CA LEU A 16 31.13 -15.92 -14.14
C LEU A 16 30.51 -14.96 -13.13
N GLY A 17 31.31 -14.04 -12.56
CA GLY A 17 30.80 -13.00 -11.65
C GLY A 17 29.75 -12.10 -12.30
N ILE A 18 29.98 -11.68 -13.55
CA ILE A 18 29.00 -10.89 -14.32
C ILE A 18 27.73 -11.70 -14.57
N ALA A 19 27.84 -12.97 -14.96
CA ALA A 19 26.69 -13.83 -15.21
C ALA A 19 25.82 -14.04 -13.96
N PHE A 20 26.46 -14.26 -12.79
CA PHE A 20 25.73 -14.36 -11.51
C PHE A 20 25.01 -13.05 -11.16
N THR A 21 25.68 -11.90 -11.27
CA THR A 21 25.07 -10.60 -10.99
C THR A 21 23.89 -10.32 -11.92
N ALA A 22 24.03 -10.59 -13.23
CA ALA A 22 22.96 -10.43 -14.20
C ALA A 22 21.78 -11.39 -13.92
N GLY A 23 22.08 -12.63 -13.51
CA GLY A 23 21.07 -13.62 -13.12
C GLY A 23 20.28 -13.18 -11.89
N ILE A 24 20.96 -12.70 -10.85
CA ILE A 24 20.33 -12.16 -9.63
C ILE A 24 19.49 -10.93 -9.99
N TYR A 25 20.04 -9.99 -10.76
CA TYR A 25 19.30 -8.82 -11.21
C TYR A 25 18.02 -9.21 -11.95
N ASN A 26 18.10 -10.12 -12.92
CA ASN A 26 16.95 -10.57 -13.69
C ASN A 26 15.92 -11.29 -12.80
N SER A 27 16.37 -12.17 -11.90
CA SER A 27 15.49 -12.89 -10.98
C SER A 27 14.79 -11.93 -10.01
N MET A 28 15.51 -10.96 -9.46
CA MET A 28 14.92 -9.97 -8.56
C MET A 28 13.99 -9.01 -9.29
N HIS A 29 14.37 -8.59 -10.51
CA HIS A 29 13.63 -7.59 -11.26
C HIS A 29 12.33 -8.14 -11.85
N ASN A 30 12.36 -9.39 -12.35
CA ASN A 30 11.27 -10.00 -13.09
C ASN A 30 10.57 -11.15 -12.34
N GLY A 31 11.25 -11.81 -11.40
CA GLY A 31 10.74 -13.03 -10.73
C GLY A 31 10.00 -12.79 -9.41
N MET A 32 10.17 -11.64 -8.75
CA MET A 32 9.58 -11.41 -7.42
C MET A 32 8.15 -10.84 -7.42
N GLY A 33 7.49 -10.75 -8.58
CA GLY A 33 6.10 -10.26 -8.68
C GLY A 33 5.92 -8.80 -8.23
N TRP A 34 7.00 -8.01 -8.21
CA TRP A 34 6.95 -6.61 -7.84
C TRP A 34 6.15 -5.82 -8.87
N ASP A 35 5.18 -5.03 -8.40
CA ASP A 35 4.53 -4.07 -9.26
C ASP A 35 5.33 -2.76 -9.26
N TRP A 36 6.24 -2.62 -10.22
CA TRP A 36 7.06 -1.42 -10.39
C TRP A 36 6.25 -0.12 -10.58
N LYS A 37 4.96 -0.22 -10.92
CA LYS A 37 4.06 0.93 -11.06
C LYS A 37 3.28 1.23 -9.79
N ALA A 38 3.29 0.35 -8.79
CA ALA A 38 2.60 0.58 -7.54
C ALA A 38 3.30 1.73 -6.76
N PRO A 39 2.55 2.75 -6.30
CA PRO A 39 3.09 3.86 -5.51
C PRO A 39 3.79 3.43 -4.22
N GLY A 40 3.51 2.22 -3.74
CA GLY A 40 4.07 1.62 -2.54
C GLY A 40 5.30 0.74 -2.76
N THR A 41 5.77 0.55 -3.99
CA THR A 41 6.94 -0.30 -4.23
C THR A 41 8.19 0.28 -3.56
N GLY A 42 8.85 -0.55 -2.74
CA GLY A 42 9.98 -0.14 -1.89
C GLY A 42 9.59 0.63 -0.61
N LYS A 43 8.29 0.77 -0.31
CA LYS A 43 7.81 1.46 0.90
C LYS A 43 7.30 0.49 1.96
N LEU A 44 7.32 0.92 3.22
CA LEU A 44 6.73 0.16 4.32
C LEU A 44 5.19 0.17 4.21
N PRO A 45 4.49 -0.88 4.66
CA PRO A 45 3.01 -0.94 4.64
C PRO A 45 2.32 0.30 5.21
N ARG A 46 2.85 0.85 6.31
CA ARG A 46 2.35 2.09 6.92
C ARG A 46 2.45 3.30 6.01
N GLU A 47 3.50 3.38 5.19
CA GLU A 47 3.70 4.46 4.22
C GLU A 47 2.79 4.32 3.00
N ILE A 48 2.50 3.08 2.58
CA ILE A 48 1.51 2.78 1.54
C ILE A 48 0.14 3.31 1.97
N VAL A 49 -0.30 2.91 3.17
CA VAL A 49 -1.58 3.34 3.73
C VAL A 49 -1.61 4.85 3.97
N ARG A 50 -0.51 5.44 4.50
CA ARG A 50 -0.41 6.90 4.64
C ARG A 50 -0.52 7.63 3.31
N GLY A 51 0.12 7.11 2.25
CA GLY A 51 0.04 7.67 0.90
C GLY A 51 -1.38 7.61 0.33
N PHE A 52 -2.05 6.47 0.50
CA PHE A 52 -3.47 6.31 0.17
C PHE A 52 -4.31 7.37 0.91
N MET A 53 -4.13 7.49 2.22
CA MET A 53 -4.91 8.43 3.02
C MET A 53 -4.66 9.89 2.62
N ALA A 54 -3.41 10.28 2.37
CA ALA A 54 -3.11 11.63 1.91
C ALA A 54 -3.73 11.95 0.54
N GLN A 55 -3.85 10.96 -0.34
CA GLN A 55 -4.53 11.16 -1.63
C GLN A 55 -6.05 11.20 -1.48
N ALA A 56 -6.62 10.26 -0.74
CA ALA A 56 -8.07 10.12 -0.60
C ALA A 56 -8.70 11.22 0.26
N TYR A 57 -8.08 11.55 1.40
CA TYR A 57 -8.60 12.50 2.37
C TYR A 57 -8.06 13.91 2.14
N ASP A 58 -6.74 14.11 2.22
CA ASP A 58 -6.14 15.46 2.18
C ASP A 58 -6.30 16.13 0.82
N ARG A 59 -6.14 15.36 -0.27
CA ARG A 59 -6.34 15.85 -1.65
C ARG A 59 -7.77 15.67 -2.15
N GLY A 60 -8.61 14.92 -1.43
CA GLY A 60 -9.98 14.61 -1.86
C GLY A 60 -10.07 13.71 -3.11
N ASP A 61 -8.95 13.17 -3.59
CA ASP A 61 -8.85 12.33 -4.79
C ASP A 61 -9.04 10.86 -4.43
N GLY A 62 -10.22 10.52 -3.92
CA GLY A 62 -10.54 9.15 -3.54
C GLY A 62 -10.49 8.18 -4.71
N ALA A 63 -10.98 8.56 -5.90
CA ALA A 63 -11.01 7.66 -7.05
C ALA A 63 -9.61 7.39 -7.62
N GLY A 64 -8.74 8.41 -7.62
CA GLY A 64 -7.33 8.21 -7.97
C GLY A 64 -6.59 7.39 -6.92
N ALA A 65 -6.72 7.74 -5.63
CA ALA A 65 -6.10 6.99 -4.53
C ALA A 65 -6.44 5.51 -4.59
N SER A 66 -7.71 5.24 -4.87
CA SER A 66 -8.27 3.91 -5.05
C SER A 66 -7.62 3.12 -6.17
N ARG A 67 -7.53 3.69 -7.37
CA ARG A 67 -6.88 3.07 -8.52
C ARG A 67 -5.38 2.88 -8.30
N ASP A 68 -4.74 3.86 -7.67
CA ASP A 68 -3.29 3.92 -7.57
C ASP A 68 -2.79 3.00 -6.46
N TYR A 69 -3.46 2.93 -5.30
CA TYR A 69 -2.99 2.19 -4.13
C TYR A 69 -3.62 0.81 -3.93
N PHE A 70 -4.83 0.53 -4.46
CA PHE A 70 -5.41 -0.82 -4.34
C PHE A 70 -4.91 -1.73 -5.47
N ALA A 71 -4.81 -3.02 -5.18
CA ALA A 71 -4.70 -4.06 -6.21
C ALA A 71 -6.01 -4.15 -6.98
N SER A 72 -5.96 -4.56 -8.25
CA SER A 72 -7.16 -4.69 -9.09
C SER A 72 -8.15 -5.74 -8.58
N ASP A 73 -7.66 -6.73 -7.83
CA ASP A 73 -8.39 -7.82 -7.20
C ASP A 73 -8.54 -7.61 -5.68
N ALA A 74 -8.32 -6.40 -5.18
CA ALA A 74 -8.38 -6.13 -3.74
C ALA A 74 -9.77 -6.37 -3.17
N ALA A 75 -9.83 -7.03 -2.01
CA ALA A 75 -11.08 -7.23 -1.27
C ALA A 75 -11.38 -6.00 -0.40
N ASP A 76 -12.57 -5.40 -0.54
CA ASP A 76 -12.97 -4.22 0.23
C ASP A 76 -14.41 -4.39 0.69
N ASN A 77 -14.65 -4.32 2.00
CA ASN A 77 -16.01 -4.44 2.56
C ASN A 77 -16.81 -3.13 2.50
N VAL A 78 -16.18 -2.01 2.10
CA VAL A 78 -16.82 -0.69 1.97
C VAL A 78 -16.47 0.00 0.64
N PRO A 79 -16.69 -0.66 -0.52
CA PRO A 79 -16.23 -0.15 -1.82
C PRO A 79 -16.92 1.15 -2.26
N LEU A 80 -18.08 1.45 -1.69
CA LEU A 80 -18.90 2.64 -1.99
C LEU A 80 -18.69 3.79 -0.99
N ALA A 81 -17.72 3.68 -0.07
CA ALA A 81 -17.50 4.69 0.96
C ALA A 81 -17.23 6.09 0.36
N SER A 82 -17.63 7.15 1.05
CA SER A 82 -17.40 8.53 0.61
C SER A 82 -15.95 8.80 0.22
N ASP A 83 -14.96 8.29 0.95
CA ASP A 83 -13.51 8.44 0.68
C ASP A 83 -13.02 7.76 -0.61
N ARG A 84 -13.86 6.97 -1.28
CA ARG A 84 -13.57 6.34 -2.58
C ARG A 84 -13.89 7.24 -3.78
N ARG A 85 -14.69 8.28 -3.58
CA ARG A 85 -15.10 9.21 -4.63
C ARG A 85 -14.05 10.34 -4.75
N SER A 86 -13.98 11.04 -5.87
CA SER A 86 -13.19 12.28 -5.93
C SER A 86 -14.09 13.49 -5.66
N GLY A 87 -13.54 14.53 -5.05
CA GLY A 87 -14.27 15.73 -4.67
C GLY A 87 -13.43 16.63 -3.77
N ALA A 88 -14.07 17.48 -2.97
CA ALA A 88 -13.36 18.27 -1.96
C ALA A 88 -12.62 17.36 -0.95
N PRO A 89 -11.52 17.86 -0.37
CA PRO A 89 -10.84 17.20 0.74
C PRO A 89 -11.81 16.80 1.84
N VAL A 90 -11.57 15.61 2.41
CA VAL A 90 -12.39 15.07 3.49
C VAL A 90 -11.62 15.28 4.79
N ALA A 91 -12.16 16.11 5.67
CA ALA A 91 -11.57 16.30 6.99
C ALA A 91 -11.46 14.94 7.70
N HIS A 92 -10.28 14.64 8.25
CA HIS A 92 -10.06 13.40 8.97
C HIS A 92 -9.09 13.62 10.13
N GLN A 93 -9.15 12.77 11.14
CA GLN A 93 -8.22 12.81 12.27
C GLN A 93 -7.72 11.39 12.57
N VAL A 94 -6.47 11.12 12.22
CA VAL A 94 -5.80 9.87 12.57
C VAL A 94 -5.40 9.91 14.04
N ARG A 95 -5.97 9.00 14.84
CA ARG A 95 -5.70 8.89 16.29
C ARG A 95 -4.57 7.92 16.57
N ARG A 96 -4.51 6.81 15.84
CA ARG A 96 -3.48 5.78 16.01
C ARG A 96 -3.29 5.00 14.72
N VAL A 97 -2.04 4.62 14.46
CA VAL A 97 -1.66 3.70 13.39
C VAL A 97 -0.80 2.60 13.99
N ILE A 98 -1.23 1.35 13.82
CA ILE A 98 -0.48 0.15 14.21
C ILE A 98 -0.09 -0.57 12.93
N GLY A 99 1.17 -0.96 12.79
CA GLY A 99 1.63 -1.79 11.68
C GLY A 99 2.27 -3.06 12.23
N GLU A 100 1.81 -4.20 11.74
CA GLU A 100 2.33 -5.53 12.08
C GLU A 100 2.53 -6.32 10.79
N GLY A 101 3.78 -6.62 10.45
CA GLY A 101 4.11 -7.26 9.18
C GLY A 101 3.56 -6.46 7.99
N LEU A 102 2.68 -7.09 7.22
CA LEU A 102 2.03 -6.52 6.03
C LEU A 102 0.67 -5.87 6.30
N THR A 103 0.21 -5.91 7.55
CA THR A 103 -1.10 -5.41 7.98
C THR A 103 -0.94 -4.08 8.70
N VAL A 104 -1.85 -3.15 8.42
CA VAL A 104 -1.89 -1.81 9.03
C VAL A 104 -3.29 -1.54 9.54
N VAL A 105 -3.40 -1.22 10.82
CA VAL A 105 -4.65 -0.82 11.47
C VAL A 105 -4.62 0.69 11.72
N VAL A 106 -5.65 1.38 11.28
CA VAL A 106 -5.81 2.83 11.41
C VAL A 106 -7.08 3.13 12.20
N PHE A 107 -6.89 3.75 13.37
CA PHE A 107 -7.98 4.32 14.16
C PHE A 107 -8.11 5.80 13.79
N HIS A 108 -9.23 6.20 13.21
CA HIS A 108 -9.42 7.59 12.80
C HIS A 108 -10.89 8.01 12.81
N ARG A 109 -11.08 9.33 12.93
CA ARG A 109 -12.38 9.97 12.72
C ARG A 109 -12.43 10.52 11.31
N ILE A 110 -13.46 10.13 10.56
CA ILE A 110 -13.79 10.73 9.27
C ILE A 110 -14.81 11.83 9.53
N GLY A 111 -14.54 13.05 9.07
CA GLY A 111 -15.44 14.19 9.18
C GLY A 111 -16.66 14.04 8.26
N ALA A 112 -17.67 14.87 8.48
CA ALA A 112 -18.86 14.88 7.64
C ALA A 112 -18.48 15.30 6.22
N ALA A 113 -18.83 14.50 5.22
CA ALA A 113 -18.51 14.75 3.84
C ALA A 113 -19.46 14.03 2.90
N ARG A 114 -19.82 14.68 1.79
CA ARG A 114 -20.54 14.05 0.66
C ARG A 114 -21.86 13.39 1.08
N GLY A 115 -22.58 14.06 1.99
CA GLY A 115 -23.87 13.60 2.53
C GLY A 115 -23.76 12.57 3.65
N GLU A 116 -22.54 12.18 4.04
CA GLU A 116 -22.32 11.22 5.12
C GLU A 116 -21.91 11.95 6.42
N PRO A 117 -22.45 11.54 7.59
CA PRO A 117 -22.10 12.15 8.87
C PRO A 117 -20.66 11.80 9.29
N ALA A 118 -20.12 12.60 10.20
CA ALA A 118 -18.84 12.27 10.82
C ALA A 118 -18.94 10.97 11.63
N ARG A 119 -17.91 10.14 11.58
CA ARG A 119 -17.89 8.84 12.25
C ARG A 119 -16.48 8.42 12.64
N ASP A 120 -16.40 7.69 13.73
CA ASP A 120 -15.19 7.02 14.18
C ASP A 120 -15.14 5.63 13.55
N VAL A 121 -14.00 5.30 12.95
CA VAL A 121 -13.81 4.02 12.27
C VAL A 121 -12.44 3.44 12.56
N VAL A 122 -12.37 2.12 12.42
CA VAL A 122 -11.14 1.34 12.40
C VAL A 122 -11.02 0.71 11.03
N ASP A 123 -9.98 1.10 10.29
CA ASP A 123 -9.63 0.50 9.02
C ASP A 123 -8.45 -0.45 9.19
N ILE A 124 -8.60 -1.68 8.73
CA ILE A 124 -7.56 -2.70 8.67
C ILE A 124 -7.20 -2.88 7.19
N PHE A 125 -5.93 -2.69 6.87
CA PHE A 125 -5.40 -2.79 5.52
C PHE A 125 -4.35 -3.91 5.46
N ASP A 126 -4.52 -4.85 4.54
CA ASP A 126 -3.44 -5.75 4.17
C ASP A 126 -2.76 -5.24 2.91
N THR A 127 -1.42 -5.31 2.90
CA THR A 127 -0.61 -4.85 1.79
C THR A 127 0.21 -5.97 1.16
N ARG A 128 0.47 -5.88 -0.14
CA ARG A 128 1.36 -6.78 -0.87
C ARG A 128 1.89 -6.07 -2.11
N ASN A 129 3.17 -6.25 -2.41
CA ASN A 129 3.81 -5.73 -3.63
C ASN A 129 3.53 -4.24 -3.87
N GLY A 130 3.57 -3.42 -2.81
CA GLY A 130 3.34 -1.98 -2.91
C GLY A 130 1.88 -1.53 -3.03
N ARG A 131 0.91 -2.45 -2.89
CA ARG A 131 -0.53 -2.16 -2.96
C ARG A 131 -1.30 -2.65 -1.75
N ILE A 132 -2.48 -2.09 -1.53
CA ILE A 132 -3.50 -2.57 -0.62
C ILE A 132 -4.25 -3.71 -1.33
N VAL A 133 -4.21 -4.91 -0.75
CA VAL A 133 -4.92 -6.09 -1.28
C VAL A 133 -6.20 -6.38 -0.51
N LYS A 134 -6.36 -5.81 0.68
CA LYS A 134 -7.57 -5.92 1.47
C LYS A 134 -7.81 -4.68 2.30
N ARG A 135 -9.07 -4.27 2.42
CA ARG A 135 -9.56 -3.31 3.42
C ARG A 135 -10.78 -3.88 4.14
N GLU A 136 -10.72 -3.83 5.47
CA GLU A 136 -11.88 -4.01 6.33
C GLU A 136 -12.09 -2.74 7.15
N ARG A 137 -13.26 -2.13 7.01
CA ARG A 137 -13.70 -1.02 7.85
C ARG A 137 -14.70 -1.49 8.88
N HIS A 138 -14.45 -1.13 10.13
CA HIS A 138 -15.40 -1.24 11.24
C HIS A 138 -15.80 0.17 11.69
N VAL A 139 -17.10 0.43 11.73
CA VAL A 139 -17.66 1.71 12.22
C VAL A 139 -18.02 1.55 13.68
N ASP A 140 -17.60 2.48 14.52
CA ASP A 140 -18.03 2.50 15.92
C ASP A 140 -19.50 2.93 16.00
N ALA A 141 -20.37 2.01 16.41
CA ALA A 141 -21.81 2.24 16.51
C ALA A 141 -22.19 3.20 17.65
N ALA A 142 -21.29 3.44 18.61
CA ALA A 142 -21.59 4.25 19.80
C ALA A 142 -21.70 5.76 19.51
N ALA A 143 -21.13 6.25 18.40
CA ALA A 143 -21.10 7.68 18.09
C ALA A 143 -22.48 8.29 17.70
N GLY A 144 -23.51 7.45 17.48
CA GLY A 144 -24.87 7.88 17.16
C GLY A 144 -25.80 8.04 18.38
N GLN A 145 -25.41 7.60 19.57
CA GLN A 145 -26.30 7.54 20.75
C GLN A 145 -26.10 8.68 21.77
N GLY A 146 -25.08 9.54 21.58
CA GLY A 146 -24.73 10.61 22.53
C GLY A 146 -25.33 11.99 22.24
N ALA A 147 -26.12 12.16 21.17
CA ALA A 147 -26.70 13.45 20.78
C ALA A 147 -28.19 13.61 21.16
N ALA A 148 -28.74 12.67 21.92
CA ALA A 148 -30.12 12.69 22.39
C ALA A 148 -30.17 12.44 23.91
N GLN A 149 -29.52 13.31 24.68
CA GLN A 149 -29.76 13.51 26.11
C GLN A 149 -29.68 15.00 26.43
#